data_AF-W0IXI5-F1
#
_entry.id   AF-W0IXI5-F1
#
_cell.length_a   1.000
_cell.length_b   1.000
_cell.length_c   1.000
_cell.angle_alpha   90.00
_cell.angle_beta   90.00
_cell.angle_gamma   90.00
#
_symmetry.space_group_name_H-M   'P 1'
#
loop_
_entity.id
_entity.type
_entity.pdbx_description
1 polymer ?
#
loop_
_entity_poly.entity_id
_entity_poly.type
_entity_poly.pdbx_seq_one_letter_code
_entity_poly.pdbx_strand_id
1 'polypeptide(L)'
;MFGAKRPPFHRTHTITRAAPESPVMILRILSALHLTASLAVAGLFAAGAITRASPASGQPWQSALVHYDSATGALRYTADAEGNRIPDFSHAGYRGADVSLPDIPTIPVLATLEPAPGDNTARLQAALDALADHPIDPATGRRGALLLAPGIYELRSTVHIRHSGIVLLGSGSGDDPAHDTLLRRTGADPNPVLMAGGAGRHDKFRTPVPGTRTDIVTPRVTVGSRTFAVADAAPFSTGDTVVVEHPVTDSWIQTVDGGGTDTDPAWQIGEREAEMTIRYLRHIVAIDRDGTTGQPTLTLDAPVYNHLDRALSQSTVYQYDTAPFLTEIGVARLRIDIETAGEESEDHAKDALVFRRALDCWARDVTALHFVAAGIKFGPDFARGTALDCRALDPHSLVTGARRYNFCVFQAQLVLFENCHATHARHAFISNGTTLDSGIVFLDCSSDSSTAPSEGHRRWPQALLFDGLTTRNPVGNPAILGLYNRGSWGTGHGWAAAHSVAWRCDTDGRRLIIQKPPTAQNYAIGCSGNVESKGYFPQPAGHIEGSNRPGLEPRSLYRAQLAARIRSVTTNP
;
A
#
# COMPACT_ATOMS: atom_id res chain seq x y z
N MET A 1 39.51 -21.49 -19.09
CA MET A 1 40.25 -21.16 -20.34
C MET A 1 39.27 -21.30 -21.50
N PHE A 2 39.33 -20.42 -22.51
CA PHE A 2 38.36 -20.29 -23.63
C PHE A 2 36.93 -19.84 -23.21
N GLY A 3 36.27 -18.84 -23.80
CA GLY A 3 36.77 -17.73 -24.63
C GLY A 3 36.01 -17.47 -25.95
N ALA A 4 34.90 -16.73 -25.91
CA ALA A 4 34.28 -16.03 -27.07
C ALA A 4 33.27 -14.97 -26.57
N LYS A 5 33.67 -13.69 -26.40
CA LYS A 5 33.54 -12.59 -27.37
C LYS A 5 32.16 -12.47 -28.07
N ARG A 6 31.41 -11.42 -27.71
CA ARG A 6 30.42 -10.73 -28.56
C ARG A 6 30.88 -9.26 -28.75
N PRO A 7 30.63 -8.61 -29.91
CA PRO A 7 31.15 -7.29 -30.22
C PRO A 7 30.24 -6.13 -29.74
N PRO A 8 30.80 -4.93 -29.48
CA PRO A 8 30.00 -3.71 -29.28
C PRO A 8 29.66 -3.03 -30.61
N PHE A 9 28.45 -2.52 -30.74
CA PHE A 9 28.09 -1.61 -31.85
C PHE A 9 28.35 -0.16 -31.43
N HIS A 10 29.33 0.49 -32.07
CA HIS A 10 29.39 1.95 -32.13
C HIS A 10 28.62 2.46 -33.35
N ARG A 11 27.79 3.49 -33.15
CA ARG A 11 27.49 4.49 -34.18
C ARG A 11 27.69 5.88 -33.61
N THR A 12 28.76 6.53 -34.06
CA THR A 12 28.97 7.96 -33.93
C THR A 12 28.01 8.72 -34.84
N HIS A 13 27.34 9.74 -34.30
CA HIS A 13 26.77 10.81 -35.11
C HIS A 13 27.32 12.14 -34.61
N THR A 14 28.17 12.75 -35.45
CA THR A 14 28.74 14.07 -35.24
C THR A 14 27.73 15.13 -35.66
N ILE A 15 27.36 16.05 -34.78
CA ILE A 15 26.71 17.32 -35.14
C ILE A 15 27.48 18.45 -34.44
N THR A 16 27.84 19.48 -35.20
CA THR A 16 28.69 20.60 -34.80
C THR A 16 27.90 21.90 -34.58
N ARG A 17 28.40 22.73 -33.66
CA ARG A 17 28.09 24.17 -33.45
C ARG A 17 26.69 24.51 -32.90
N ALA A 18 26.48 25.58 -32.11
CA ALA A 18 27.42 26.59 -31.55
C ALA A 18 26.85 27.21 -30.24
N ALA A 19 27.72 27.87 -29.46
CA ALA A 19 27.33 28.80 -28.37
C ALA A 19 27.13 30.24 -28.90
N PRO A 20 26.47 31.13 -28.13
CA PRO A 20 27.18 32.15 -27.34
C PRO A 20 26.64 32.26 -25.89
N GLU A 21 27.48 32.39 -24.87
CA GLU A 21 28.12 33.62 -24.35
C GLU A 21 27.17 34.71 -23.78
N SER A 22 27.50 35.14 -22.55
CA SER A 22 26.87 36.24 -21.81
C SER A 22 27.90 37.33 -21.46
N PRO A 23 27.48 38.59 -21.29
CA PRO A 23 28.05 39.49 -20.28
C PRO A 23 26.94 40.16 -19.42
N VAL A 24 26.97 40.23 -18.08
CA VAL A 24 27.95 40.81 -17.12
C VAL A 24 27.74 42.31 -16.82
N MET A 25 27.34 42.58 -15.56
CA MET A 25 27.49 43.80 -14.72
C MET A 25 26.93 45.18 -15.17
N ILE A 26 26.29 45.89 -14.23
CA ILE A 26 26.94 46.96 -13.43
C ILE A 26 26.07 47.36 -12.19
N LEU A 27 26.76 47.76 -11.12
CA LEU A 27 26.24 48.13 -9.79
C LEU A 27 26.40 49.66 -9.56
N ARG A 28 25.44 50.34 -8.89
CA ARG A 28 25.78 51.51 -8.03
C ARG A 28 24.69 51.94 -7.02
N ILE A 29 25.19 52.52 -5.93
CA ILE A 29 24.60 52.74 -4.58
C ILE A 29 24.10 54.20 -4.41
N LEU A 30 23.38 54.46 -3.29
CA LEU A 30 23.04 55.74 -2.60
C LEU A 30 21.69 56.38 -2.99
N SER A 31 20.88 56.98 -2.10
CA SER A 31 21.02 57.34 -0.66
C SER A 31 19.74 57.05 0.16
N ALA A 32 19.79 57.18 1.50
CA ALA A 32 18.62 57.11 2.41
C ALA A 32 17.93 58.47 2.62
N LEU A 33 16.64 58.44 3.02
CA LEU A 33 16.00 59.51 3.80
C LEU A 33 14.96 58.91 4.76
N HIS A 34 14.99 59.29 6.03
CA HIS A 34 13.96 58.91 7.01
C HIS A 34 12.73 59.82 6.88
N LEU A 35 11.53 59.23 6.92
CA LEU A 35 10.35 59.95 7.41
C LEU A 35 9.40 58.98 8.13
N THR A 36 9.11 59.29 9.39
CA THR A 36 8.18 58.54 10.24
C THR A 36 6.73 58.86 9.89
N ALA A 37 5.94 57.85 9.53
CA ALA A 37 4.48 57.98 9.45
C ALA A 37 3.82 56.65 9.85
N SER A 38 3.20 56.63 11.04
CA SER A 38 2.41 55.49 11.51
C SER A 38 1.07 55.43 10.80
N LEU A 39 0.89 54.50 9.86
CA LEU A 39 -0.43 54.12 9.34
C LEU A 39 -0.56 52.59 9.35
N ALA A 40 -1.65 52.10 9.96
CA ALA A 40 -2.00 50.69 9.90
C ALA A 40 -2.50 50.35 8.48
N VAL A 41 -1.75 49.50 7.77
CA VAL A 41 -2.15 48.97 6.47
C VAL A 41 -2.54 47.50 6.65
N ALA A 42 -3.84 47.22 6.55
CA ALA A 42 -4.32 45.85 6.42
C ALA A 42 -3.89 45.30 5.06
N GLY A 43 -2.89 44.41 5.07
CA GLY A 43 -2.39 43.76 3.85
C GLY A 43 -3.44 42.83 3.25
N LEU A 44 -3.98 43.21 2.10
CA LEU A 44 -4.82 42.34 1.28
C LEU A 44 -4.01 41.10 0.85
N PHE A 45 -4.28 39.94 1.44
CA PHE A 45 -3.96 38.68 0.80
C PHE A 45 -4.89 38.53 -0.41
N ALA A 46 -4.34 38.77 -1.61
CA ALA A 46 -5.00 38.40 -2.86
C ALA A 46 -5.02 36.88 -2.98
N ALA A 47 -5.98 36.25 -2.28
CA ALA A 47 -6.30 34.86 -2.47
C ALA A 47 -6.76 34.69 -3.93
N GLY A 48 -5.87 34.17 -4.77
CA GLY A 48 -6.21 33.71 -6.10
C GLY A 48 -7.23 32.59 -5.96
N ALA A 49 -8.51 32.94 -6.06
CA ALA A 49 -9.60 31.98 -5.99
C ALA A 49 -9.52 31.08 -7.22
N ILE A 50 -8.79 29.97 -7.08
CA ILE A 50 -8.92 28.83 -7.98
C ILE A 50 -10.38 28.40 -7.86
N THR A 51 -11.18 28.78 -8.85
CA THR A 51 -12.54 28.32 -9.01
C THR A 51 -12.49 26.83 -9.29
N ARG A 52 -12.46 26.03 -8.21
CA ARG A 52 -12.79 24.61 -8.27
C ARG A 52 -14.17 24.52 -8.94
N ALA A 53 -14.19 24.12 -10.20
CA ALA A 53 -15.41 23.75 -10.86
C ALA A 53 -16.00 22.60 -10.04
N SER A 54 -17.11 22.87 -9.34
CA SER A 54 -17.87 21.81 -8.68
C SER A 54 -18.19 20.76 -9.74
N PRO A 55 -17.79 19.48 -9.57
CA PRO A 55 -18.16 18.46 -10.53
C PRO A 55 -19.68 18.45 -10.62
N ALA A 56 -20.21 18.47 -11.85
CA ALA A 56 -21.65 18.52 -12.07
C ALA A 56 -22.32 17.40 -11.28
N SER A 57 -23.22 17.75 -10.36
CA SER A 57 -23.92 16.80 -9.51
C SER A 57 -24.88 15.98 -10.35
N GLY A 58 -24.38 14.89 -10.93
CA GLY A 58 -25.20 13.89 -11.60
C GLY A 58 -26.28 13.35 -10.68
N GLN A 59 -27.38 12.90 -11.27
CA GLN A 59 -28.43 12.19 -10.52
C GLN A 59 -27.81 10.99 -9.79
N PRO A 60 -28.07 10.82 -8.48
CA PRO A 60 -27.46 9.76 -7.70
C PRO A 60 -27.86 8.39 -8.25
N TRP A 61 -26.90 7.47 -8.28
CA TRP A 61 -27.09 6.12 -8.81
C TRP A 61 -26.25 5.12 -8.03
N GLN A 62 -26.70 3.87 -7.97
CA GLN A 62 -25.98 2.80 -7.26
C GLN A 62 -25.59 1.69 -8.24
N SER A 63 -24.50 0.98 -7.93
CA SER A 63 -24.02 -0.13 -8.74
C SER A 63 -24.95 -1.35 -8.65
N ALA A 64 -25.14 -2.04 -9.78
CA ALA A 64 -25.82 -3.33 -9.80
C ALA A 64 -25.10 -4.41 -8.96
N LEU A 65 -23.80 -4.24 -8.69
CA LEU A 65 -22.98 -5.18 -7.93
C LEU A 65 -22.91 -4.86 -6.44
N VAL A 66 -22.85 -3.59 -6.05
CA VAL A 66 -22.88 -3.16 -4.64
C VAL A 66 -23.75 -1.90 -4.49
N HIS A 67 -24.83 -2.03 -3.72
CA HIS A 67 -25.79 -0.97 -3.45
C HIS A 67 -26.43 -1.12 -2.06
N TYR A 68 -26.98 -0.04 -1.54
CA TYR A 68 -27.88 -0.07 -0.39
C TYR A 68 -29.25 -0.61 -0.79
N ASP A 69 -29.71 -1.61 -0.05
CA ASP A 69 -31.09 -2.09 -0.02
C ASP A 69 -32.03 -0.97 0.43
N SER A 70 -33.07 -0.67 -0.36
CA SER A 70 -33.95 0.47 -0.11
C SER A 70 -34.88 0.29 1.10
N ALA A 71 -35.10 -0.94 1.58
CA ALA A 71 -35.96 -1.22 2.72
C ALA A 71 -35.19 -1.30 4.04
N THR A 72 -33.93 -1.75 4.01
CA THR A 72 -33.12 -2.03 5.21
C THR A 72 -31.90 -1.13 5.37
N GLY A 73 -31.48 -0.41 4.32
CA GLY A 73 -30.23 0.38 4.33
C GLY A 73 -28.94 -0.46 4.42
N ALA A 74 -29.04 -1.79 4.32
CA ALA A 74 -27.90 -2.70 4.32
C ALA A 74 -27.22 -2.73 2.94
N LEU A 75 -25.90 -2.92 2.92
CA LEU A 75 -25.19 -3.17 1.65
C LEU A 75 -25.54 -4.57 1.12
N ARG A 76 -25.98 -4.63 -0.13
CA ARG A 76 -26.15 -5.85 -0.92
C ARG A 76 -24.97 -6.05 -1.83
N TYR A 77 -24.72 -7.31 -2.17
CA TYR A 77 -23.63 -7.75 -3.03
C TYR A 77 -24.17 -8.76 -4.03
N THR A 78 -24.00 -8.49 -5.32
CA THR A 78 -24.36 -9.41 -6.39
C THR A 78 -23.14 -10.22 -6.80
N ALA A 79 -23.28 -11.55 -6.83
CA ALA A 79 -22.28 -12.44 -7.40
C ALA A 79 -22.59 -12.70 -8.89
N ASP A 80 -21.55 -12.92 -9.70
CA ASP A 80 -21.70 -13.39 -11.08
C ASP A 80 -21.93 -14.92 -11.14
N ALA A 81 -22.13 -15.45 -12.35
CA ALA A 81 -22.40 -16.88 -12.58
C ALA A 81 -21.22 -17.81 -12.21
N GLU A 82 -20.01 -17.28 -12.04
CA GLU A 82 -18.83 -18.02 -11.57
C GLU A 82 -18.67 -17.92 -10.05
N GLY A 83 -19.54 -17.18 -9.36
CA GLY A 83 -19.48 -16.91 -7.93
C GLY A 83 -18.55 -15.75 -7.55
N ASN A 84 -18.05 -14.98 -8.52
CA ASN A 84 -17.24 -13.79 -8.22
C ASN A 84 -18.13 -12.67 -7.68
N ARG A 85 -17.71 -12.06 -6.58
CA ARG A 85 -18.32 -10.84 -6.03
C ARG A 85 -17.24 -9.85 -5.64
N ILE A 86 -17.61 -8.58 -5.56
CA ILE A 86 -16.79 -7.56 -4.89
C ILE A 86 -16.64 -8.00 -3.41
N PRO A 87 -15.41 -8.20 -2.91
CA PRO A 87 -15.18 -8.64 -1.53
C PRO A 87 -15.31 -7.48 -0.53
N ASP A 88 -15.25 -7.81 0.76
CA ASP A 88 -15.19 -6.81 1.83
C ASP A 88 -13.75 -6.34 2.06
N PHE A 89 -13.51 -5.06 1.80
CA PHE A 89 -12.22 -4.39 1.97
C PHE A 89 -12.09 -3.66 3.31
N SER A 90 -13.17 -3.57 4.09
CA SER A 90 -13.18 -2.82 5.36
C SER A 90 -12.17 -3.32 6.39
N HIS A 91 -11.64 -4.54 6.21
CA HIS A 91 -10.67 -5.16 7.11
C HIS A 91 -9.22 -4.69 6.87
N ALA A 92 -8.98 -3.85 5.87
CA ALA A 92 -7.66 -3.27 5.63
C ALA A 92 -7.40 -2.08 6.56
N GLY A 93 -6.22 -2.04 7.19
CA GLY A 93 -5.80 -0.99 8.11
C GLY A 93 -5.30 -1.51 9.45
N TYR A 94 -4.72 -0.61 10.24
CA TYR A 94 -4.34 -0.81 11.63
C TYR A 94 -5.47 -1.48 12.43
N ARG A 95 -5.16 -2.59 13.13
CA ARG A 95 -6.13 -3.40 13.88
C ARG A 95 -7.38 -3.78 13.07
N GLY A 96 -7.21 -4.06 11.77
CA GLY A 96 -8.29 -4.43 10.86
C GLY A 96 -9.31 -3.30 10.62
N ALA A 97 -8.96 -2.06 10.95
CA ALA A 97 -9.84 -0.89 11.02
C ALA A 97 -11.01 -1.00 12.02
N ASP A 98 -10.98 -1.95 12.96
CA ASP A 98 -11.93 -1.99 14.09
C ASP A 98 -11.65 -0.90 15.13
N VAL A 99 -10.45 -0.28 15.07
CA VAL A 99 -10.04 0.84 15.92
C VAL A 99 -9.42 1.93 15.04
N SER A 100 -9.80 3.19 15.27
CA SER A 100 -9.15 4.35 14.65
C SER A 100 -7.66 4.42 15.01
N LEU A 101 -6.85 5.08 14.17
CA LEU A 101 -5.48 5.39 14.55
C LEU A 101 -5.41 6.20 15.85
N PRO A 102 -4.35 6.01 16.67
CA PRO A 102 -4.14 6.80 17.87
C PRO A 102 -4.22 8.31 17.60
N ASP A 103 -4.93 9.02 18.47
CA ASP A 103 -4.86 10.47 18.48
C ASP A 103 -3.52 10.90 19.10
N ILE A 104 -2.75 11.70 18.36
CA ILE A 104 -1.34 11.97 18.68
C ILE A 104 -1.14 12.59 20.07
N PRO A 105 -1.96 13.57 20.52
CA PRO A 105 -1.85 14.15 21.87
C PRO A 105 -2.13 13.15 23.02
N THR A 106 -2.73 12.00 22.73
CA THR A 106 -3.03 10.96 23.73
C THR A 106 -1.88 9.96 23.94
N ILE A 107 -0.82 10.02 23.12
CA ILE A 107 0.32 9.12 23.22
C ILE A 107 1.31 9.66 24.27
N PRO A 108 1.60 8.93 25.36
CA PRO A 108 2.54 9.42 26.38
C PRO A 108 3.95 9.60 25.80
N VAL A 109 4.49 10.81 25.88
CA VAL A 109 5.90 11.07 25.54
C VAL A 109 6.78 10.61 26.70
N LEU A 110 7.63 9.63 26.46
CA LEU A 110 8.53 9.04 27.45
C LEU A 110 9.91 9.72 27.46
N ALA A 111 10.34 10.20 26.30
CA ALA A 111 11.57 10.95 26.13
C ALA A 111 11.40 11.99 25.01
N THR A 112 12.14 13.09 25.12
CA THR A 112 12.32 14.08 24.05
C THR A 112 13.80 14.09 23.67
N LEU A 113 14.08 14.05 22.37
CA LEU A 113 15.43 14.22 21.81
C LEU A 113 15.51 15.54 21.06
N GLU A 114 16.54 16.32 21.36
CA GLU A 114 16.93 17.53 20.63
C GLU A 114 17.96 17.19 19.53
N PRO A 115 17.96 17.89 18.38
CA PRO A 115 18.96 17.70 17.34
C PRO A 115 20.35 18.12 17.84
N ALA A 116 21.39 17.35 17.48
CA ALA A 116 22.78 17.71 17.74
C ALA A 116 23.54 17.96 16.42
N PRO A 117 24.62 18.75 16.43
CA PRO A 117 25.49 18.90 15.25
C PRO A 117 26.11 17.57 14.82
N GLY A 118 26.09 17.29 13.51
CA GLY A 118 26.62 16.06 12.92
C GLY A 118 25.68 14.85 13.03
N ASP A 119 26.21 13.65 12.89
CA ASP A 119 25.43 12.41 12.81
C ASP A 119 24.66 12.09 14.10
N ASN A 120 23.34 12.01 13.98
CA ASN A 120 22.40 11.72 15.05
C ASN A 120 21.97 10.24 15.07
N THR A 121 22.33 9.39 14.09
CA THR A 121 21.81 8.02 14.01
C THR A 121 22.01 7.24 15.31
N ALA A 122 23.21 7.27 15.90
CA ALA A 122 23.49 6.56 17.15
C ALA A 122 22.70 7.12 18.36
N ARG A 123 22.49 8.44 18.43
CA ARG A 123 21.70 9.11 19.49
C ARG A 123 20.23 8.70 19.39
N LEU A 124 19.67 8.76 18.18
CA LEU A 124 18.28 8.42 17.90
C LEU A 124 18.02 6.92 18.11
N GLN A 125 18.93 6.06 17.68
CA GLN A 125 18.83 4.62 17.93
C GLN A 125 18.85 4.31 19.43
N ALA A 126 19.78 4.89 20.19
CA ALA A 126 19.87 4.66 21.64
C ALA A 126 18.61 5.16 22.39
N ALA A 127 18.04 6.30 21.97
CA ALA A 127 16.79 6.80 22.54
C ALA A 127 15.60 5.87 22.25
N LEU A 128 15.48 5.35 21.02
CA LEU A 128 14.45 4.36 20.66
C LEU A 128 14.63 3.02 21.40
N ASP A 129 15.88 2.58 21.59
CA ASP A 129 16.17 1.35 22.32
C ASP A 129 15.82 1.47 23.81
N ALA A 130 16.10 2.62 24.44
CA ALA A 130 15.77 2.87 25.85
C ALA A 130 14.25 2.83 26.12
N LEU A 131 13.41 3.13 25.13
CA LEU A 131 11.95 2.98 25.26
C LEU A 131 11.50 1.52 25.44
N ALA A 132 12.35 0.53 25.16
CA ALA A 132 12.05 -0.89 25.36
C ALA A 132 11.94 -1.29 26.84
N ASP A 133 12.53 -0.51 27.75
CA ASP A 133 12.50 -0.76 29.21
C ASP A 133 11.17 -0.32 29.86
N HIS A 134 10.38 0.51 29.16
CA HIS A 134 9.07 0.94 29.64
C HIS A 134 8.02 -0.17 29.41
N PRO A 135 7.11 -0.44 30.37
CA PRO A 135 6.09 -1.47 30.21
C PRO A 135 5.15 -1.18 29.04
N ILE A 136 4.63 -2.24 28.41
CA ILE A 136 3.52 -2.12 27.46
C ILE A 136 2.23 -1.89 28.26
N ASP A 137 1.48 -0.84 27.92
CA ASP A 137 0.12 -0.64 28.37
C ASP A 137 -0.80 -1.73 27.77
N PRO A 138 -1.46 -2.56 28.60
CA PRO A 138 -2.31 -3.65 28.11
C PRO A 138 -3.57 -3.17 27.38
N ALA A 139 -4.05 -1.95 27.62
CA ALA A 139 -5.23 -1.43 26.92
C ALA A 139 -4.90 -0.97 25.49
N THR A 140 -3.72 -0.38 25.29
CA THR A 140 -3.33 0.19 24.00
C THR A 140 -2.30 -0.63 23.23
N GLY A 141 -1.57 -1.55 23.87
CA GLY A 141 -0.44 -2.28 23.29
C GLY A 141 0.82 -1.42 23.08
N ARG A 142 0.81 -0.16 23.54
CA ARG A 142 1.89 0.81 23.36
C ARG A 142 2.70 1.00 24.64
N ARG A 143 3.98 1.34 24.50
CA ARG A 143 4.85 1.79 25.60
C ARG A 143 4.77 3.31 25.75
N GLY A 144 4.87 4.00 24.61
CA GLY A 144 4.84 5.46 24.52
C GLY A 144 5.66 5.96 23.32
N ALA A 145 5.89 7.27 23.29
CA ALA A 145 6.57 7.96 22.21
C ALA A 145 7.95 8.49 22.59
N LEU A 146 8.88 8.41 21.64
CA LEU A 146 10.04 9.28 21.56
C LEU A 146 9.63 10.50 20.74
N LEU A 147 9.62 11.68 21.35
CA LEU A 147 9.40 12.94 20.66
C LEU A 147 10.74 13.49 20.14
N LEU A 148 10.78 13.87 18.87
CA LEU A 148 11.83 14.68 18.29
C LEU A 148 11.36 16.14 18.28
N ALA A 149 12.15 17.01 18.90
CA ALA A 149 11.95 18.46 18.82
C ALA A 149 12.12 18.97 17.37
N PRO A 150 11.68 20.20 17.06
CA PRO A 150 11.95 20.82 15.76
C PRO A 150 13.45 20.85 15.43
N GLY A 151 13.77 20.71 14.16
CA GLY A 151 15.15 20.83 13.67
C GLY A 151 15.60 19.70 12.77
N ILE A 152 16.88 19.76 12.40
CA ILE A 152 17.51 18.85 11.44
C ILE A 152 18.34 17.81 12.18
N TYR A 153 18.02 16.53 11.96
CA TYR A 153 18.75 15.38 12.45
C TYR A 153 19.47 14.75 11.26
N GLU A 154 20.76 15.01 11.11
CA GLU A 154 21.60 14.31 10.11
C GLU A 154 21.69 12.83 10.47
N LEU A 155 21.46 11.91 9.51
CA LEU A 155 21.49 10.47 9.71
C LEU A 155 22.39 9.77 8.67
N ARG A 156 23.49 9.15 9.12
CA ARG A 156 24.45 8.44 8.24
C ARG A 156 24.24 6.95 8.11
N SER A 157 23.42 6.34 8.96
CA SER A 157 22.93 4.96 8.80
C SER A 157 21.44 4.82 9.17
N THR A 158 20.83 3.69 8.82
CA THR A 158 19.44 3.35 9.14
C THR A 158 19.15 3.44 10.64
N VAL A 159 17.99 4.00 10.98
CA VAL A 159 17.42 3.97 12.33
C VAL A 159 16.37 2.87 12.42
N HIS A 160 16.46 2.03 13.44
CA HIS A 160 15.61 0.86 13.65
C HIS A 160 14.63 1.05 14.81
N ILE A 161 13.33 0.87 14.56
CA ILE A 161 12.32 0.73 15.62
C ILE A 161 12.07 -0.78 15.80
N ARG A 162 12.77 -1.37 16.77
CA ARG A 162 12.93 -2.83 16.92
C ARG A 162 12.26 -3.43 18.17
N HIS A 163 11.33 -2.71 18.79
CA HIS A 163 10.49 -3.21 19.88
C HIS A 163 9.03 -2.81 19.65
N SER A 164 8.10 -3.69 20.06
CA SER A 164 6.66 -3.41 19.97
C SER A 164 6.23 -2.23 20.86
N GLY A 165 5.23 -1.51 20.41
CA GLY A 165 4.57 -0.44 21.16
C GLY A 165 5.30 0.91 21.16
N ILE A 166 6.37 1.08 20.37
CA ILE A 166 7.14 2.33 20.29
C ILE A 166 6.58 3.23 19.19
N VAL A 167 6.37 4.50 19.52
CA VAL A 167 6.02 5.55 18.55
C VAL A 167 7.20 6.49 18.37
N LEU A 168 7.65 6.69 17.12
CA LEU A 168 8.55 7.79 16.77
C LEU A 168 7.70 9.00 16.34
N LEU A 169 7.73 10.07 17.14
CA LEU A 169 6.93 11.26 16.93
C LEU A 169 7.84 12.45 16.62
N GLY A 170 7.57 13.19 15.55
CA GLY A 170 8.19 14.48 15.30
C GLY A 170 7.28 15.66 15.66
N SER A 171 7.82 16.85 15.47
CA SER A 171 7.17 18.14 15.74
C SER A 171 6.37 18.69 14.57
N GLY A 172 6.48 18.09 13.37
CA GLY A 172 5.76 18.45 12.15
C GLY A 172 6.44 17.86 10.90
N SER A 173 5.68 17.73 9.79
CA SER A 173 6.11 17.08 8.53
C SER A 173 6.45 18.06 7.39
N GLY A 174 6.50 19.35 7.68
CA GLY A 174 6.92 20.42 6.77
C GLY A 174 8.44 20.49 6.59
N ASP A 175 8.92 21.57 5.99
CA ASP A 175 10.32 21.81 5.63
C ASP A 175 11.00 22.91 6.45
N ASP A 176 10.30 23.56 7.39
CA ASP A 176 10.86 24.59 8.26
C ASP A 176 11.43 23.98 9.56
N PRO A 177 12.76 23.86 9.72
CA PRO A 177 13.37 23.27 10.91
C PRO A 177 13.16 24.09 12.20
N ALA A 178 12.59 25.29 12.15
CA ALA A 178 12.17 26.00 13.35
C ALA A 178 10.88 25.43 13.97
N HIS A 179 10.07 24.70 13.19
CA HIS A 179 8.75 24.20 13.59
C HIS A 179 8.57 22.69 13.35
N ASP A 180 9.22 22.13 12.32
CA ASP A 180 9.11 20.75 11.86
C ASP A 180 10.33 19.89 12.24
N THR A 181 10.17 18.57 12.21
CA THR A 181 11.25 17.60 12.43
C THR A 181 11.73 17.04 11.09
N LEU A 182 13.00 17.30 10.76
CA LEU A 182 13.62 16.85 9.50
C LEU A 182 14.69 15.78 9.79
N LEU A 183 14.40 14.54 9.41
CA LEU A 183 15.39 13.47 9.34
C LEU A 183 16.16 13.60 8.02
N ARG A 184 17.33 14.25 8.04
CA ARG A 184 18.17 14.45 6.86
C ARG A 184 19.11 13.26 6.67
N ARG A 185 18.77 12.37 5.75
CA ARG A 185 19.60 11.23 5.37
C ARG A 185 20.76 11.69 4.49
N THR A 186 22.00 11.44 4.90
CA THR A 186 23.19 11.78 4.12
C THR A 186 24.02 10.55 3.77
N GLY A 187 24.81 10.66 2.69
CA GLY A 187 25.71 9.61 2.22
C GLY A 187 25.08 8.49 1.39
N ALA A 188 25.95 7.60 0.91
CA ALA A 188 25.67 6.61 -0.13
C ALA A 188 25.02 5.29 0.35
N ASP A 189 24.72 5.13 1.64
CA ASP A 189 24.20 3.86 2.16
C ASP A 189 22.76 3.60 1.65
N PRO A 190 22.55 2.55 0.82
CA PRO A 190 21.29 2.32 0.13
C PRO A 190 20.20 1.72 1.02
N ASN A 191 20.50 1.40 2.28
CA ASN A 191 19.50 0.91 3.23
C ASN A 191 18.43 1.98 3.54
N PRO A 192 17.24 1.59 4.03
CA PRO A 192 16.18 2.53 4.34
C PRO A 192 16.58 3.55 5.41
N VAL A 193 15.95 4.74 5.42
CA VAL A 193 16.20 5.72 6.50
C VAL A 193 15.61 5.23 7.83
N LEU A 194 14.34 4.85 7.82
CA LEU A 194 13.63 4.24 8.95
C LEU A 194 13.24 2.79 8.63
N MET A 195 13.56 1.89 9.55
CA MET A 195 13.20 0.47 9.50
C MET A 195 12.43 0.07 10.75
N ALA A 196 11.12 -0.05 10.64
CA ALA A 196 10.22 -0.48 11.70
C ALA A 196 9.92 -1.99 11.60
N GLY A 197 9.99 -2.69 12.74
CA GLY A 197 9.56 -4.10 12.82
C GLY A 197 10.69 -5.12 12.95
N GLY A 198 10.32 -6.40 12.87
CA GLY A 198 11.18 -7.52 13.26
C GLY A 198 12.38 -7.79 12.35
N ALA A 199 13.45 -8.33 12.94
CA ALA A 199 14.61 -8.87 12.22
C ALA A 199 14.49 -10.39 12.00
N GLY A 200 15.25 -10.92 11.03
CA GLY A 200 15.30 -12.36 10.73
C GLY A 200 14.81 -12.74 9.34
N ARG A 201 14.84 -14.05 9.03
CA ARG A 201 14.41 -14.62 7.74
C ARG A 201 12.92 -14.40 7.51
N HIS A 202 12.54 -14.08 6.28
CA HIS A 202 11.15 -14.03 5.87
C HIS A 202 10.58 -15.43 5.64
N ASP A 203 9.49 -15.78 6.34
CA ASP A 203 8.89 -17.11 6.21
C ASP A 203 7.63 -17.12 5.34
N LYS A 204 7.07 -15.96 5.01
CA LYS A 204 5.90 -15.83 4.13
C LYS A 204 4.69 -16.60 4.67
N PHE A 205 4.48 -16.52 5.99
CA PHE A 205 3.40 -17.17 6.75
C PHE A 205 3.31 -18.71 6.60
N ARG A 206 4.42 -19.40 6.28
CA ARG A 206 4.39 -20.80 5.82
C ARG A 206 4.47 -21.85 6.94
N THR A 207 5.17 -21.55 8.03
CA THR A 207 5.50 -22.55 9.06
C THR A 207 4.38 -22.68 10.09
N PRO A 208 3.65 -23.81 10.14
CA PRO A 208 2.57 -24.02 11.11
C PRO A 208 3.11 -24.25 12.52
N VAL A 209 2.29 -23.95 13.53
CA VAL A 209 2.45 -24.56 14.86
C VAL A 209 2.29 -26.09 14.70
N PRO A 210 3.20 -26.93 15.22
CA PRO A 210 3.17 -28.37 15.00
C PRO A 210 1.84 -29.02 15.41
N GLY A 211 1.28 -29.87 14.55
CA GLY A 211 0.04 -30.61 14.82
C GLY A 211 -1.26 -29.84 14.60
N THR A 212 -1.21 -28.55 14.24
CA THR A 212 -2.42 -27.69 14.14
C THR A 212 -3.01 -27.60 12.72
N ARG A 213 -2.41 -28.25 11.73
CA ARG A 213 -2.86 -28.19 10.33
C ARG A 213 -4.03 -29.13 10.09
N THR A 214 -5.12 -28.59 9.56
CA THR A 214 -6.32 -29.33 9.13
C THR A 214 -6.69 -28.97 7.70
N ASP A 215 -7.43 -29.88 7.04
CA ASP A 215 -8.02 -29.64 5.73
C ASP A 215 -9.28 -28.77 5.84
N ILE A 216 -9.45 -27.86 4.88
CA ILE A 216 -10.74 -27.21 4.63
C ILE A 216 -11.59 -28.20 3.82
N VAL A 217 -12.78 -28.55 4.35
CA VAL A 217 -13.69 -29.58 3.80
C VAL A 217 -14.88 -29.00 3.02
N THR A 218 -15.14 -27.68 3.08
CA THR A 218 -16.03 -26.98 2.12
C THR A 218 -15.49 -27.15 0.70
N PRO A 219 -16.23 -27.74 -0.28
CA PRO A 219 -15.67 -28.08 -1.60
C PRO A 219 -15.13 -26.87 -2.38
N ARG A 220 -15.82 -25.74 -2.29
CA ARG A 220 -15.38 -24.46 -2.84
C ARG A 220 -15.76 -23.32 -1.89
N VAL A 221 -14.75 -22.67 -1.32
CA VAL A 221 -14.94 -21.42 -0.56
C VAL A 221 -14.86 -20.27 -1.57
N THR A 222 -15.89 -19.42 -1.65
CA THR A 222 -15.92 -18.34 -2.63
C THR A 222 -15.21 -17.08 -2.14
N VAL A 223 -14.74 -16.24 -3.08
CA VAL A 223 -14.15 -14.95 -2.76
C VAL A 223 -15.09 -14.09 -1.89
N GLY A 224 -14.55 -13.46 -0.85
CA GLY A 224 -15.33 -12.69 0.11
C GLY A 224 -15.93 -13.51 1.26
N SER A 225 -15.79 -14.85 1.26
CA SER A 225 -16.21 -15.67 2.39
C SER A 225 -15.29 -15.49 3.61
N ARG A 226 -15.90 -15.50 4.80
CA ARG A 226 -15.21 -15.53 6.11
C ARG A 226 -15.35 -16.86 6.84
N THR A 227 -16.26 -17.73 6.40
CA THR A 227 -16.61 -18.99 7.08
C THR A 227 -16.42 -20.18 6.14
N PHE A 228 -15.87 -21.27 6.66
CA PHE A 228 -15.75 -22.55 5.97
C PHE A 228 -15.68 -23.72 6.97
N ALA A 229 -16.02 -24.91 6.50
CA ALA A 229 -15.91 -26.15 7.26
C ALA A 229 -14.48 -26.71 7.20
N VAL A 230 -14.02 -27.31 8.29
CA VAL A 230 -12.71 -27.98 8.41
C VAL A 230 -12.87 -29.44 8.83
N ALA A 231 -11.86 -30.28 8.59
CA ALA A 231 -11.90 -31.69 8.96
C ALA A 231 -11.82 -31.91 10.48
N ASP A 232 -11.07 -31.04 11.16
CA ASP A 232 -10.91 -31.00 12.61
C ASP A 232 -10.72 -29.56 13.06
N ALA A 233 -11.36 -29.18 14.17
CA ALA A 233 -11.20 -27.89 14.83
C ALA A 233 -10.69 -27.99 16.27
N ALA A 234 -10.41 -29.19 16.79
CA ALA A 234 -9.83 -29.40 18.11
C ALA A 234 -8.51 -28.64 18.37
N PRO A 235 -7.65 -28.34 17.37
CA PRO A 235 -6.45 -27.52 17.58
C PRO A 235 -6.71 -26.03 17.77
N PHE A 236 -7.94 -25.53 17.62
CA PHE A 236 -8.23 -24.09 17.54
C PHE A 236 -9.06 -23.54 18.70
N SER A 237 -8.94 -22.24 18.91
CA SER A 237 -9.75 -21.41 19.80
C SER A 237 -10.06 -20.05 19.17
N THR A 238 -11.15 -19.41 19.60
CA THR A 238 -11.43 -18.02 19.23
C THR A 238 -10.31 -17.11 19.74
N GLY A 239 -9.83 -16.21 18.87
CA GLY A 239 -8.66 -15.35 19.12
C GLY A 239 -7.36 -15.86 18.49
N ASP A 240 -7.27 -17.14 18.13
CA ASP A 240 -6.07 -17.71 17.51
C ASP A 240 -5.69 -17.00 16.21
N THR A 241 -4.41 -16.70 16.04
CA THR A 241 -3.86 -16.34 14.73
C THR A 241 -3.67 -17.62 13.91
N VAL A 242 -4.29 -17.66 12.74
CA VAL A 242 -4.22 -18.77 11.79
C VAL A 242 -3.78 -18.29 10.41
N VAL A 243 -3.25 -19.23 9.63
CA VAL A 243 -3.02 -19.05 8.19
C VAL A 243 -3.94 -19.97 7.42
N VAL A 244 -4.75 -19.40 6.52
CA VAL A 244 -5.43 -20.15 5.47
C VAL A 244 -4.48 -20.27 4.28
N GLU A 245 -4.14 -21.48 3.87
CA GLU A 245 -3.22 -21.76 2.77
C GLU A 245 -3.94 -22.49 1.62
N HIS A 246 -3.80 -21.95 0.40
CA HIS A 246 -4.19 -22.60 -0.85
C HIS A 246 -2.92 -22.83 -1.68
N PRO A 247 -2.36 -24.06 -1.66
CA PRO A 247 -1.14 -24.40 -2.40
C PRO A 247 -1.29 -24.17 -3.90
N VAL A 248 -0.23 -23.70 -4.55
CA VAL A 248 -0.17 -23.69 -6.01
C VAL A 248 0.01 -25.12 -6.54
N THR A 249 -0.79 -25.50 -7.54
CA THR A 249 -0.78 -26.82 -8.19
C THR A 249 -0.73 -26.66 -9.70
N ASP A 250 -0.35 -27.71 -10.44
CA ASP A 250 -0.35 -27.67 -11.91
C ASP A 250 -1.76 -27.44 -12.46
N SER A 251 -2.78 -28.00 -11.78
CA SER A 251 -4.18 -27.74 -12.11
C SER A 251 -4.55 -26.27 -11.94
N TRP A 252 -4.15 -25.64 -10.83
CA TRP A 252 -4.37 -24.20 -10.62
C TRP A 252 -3.64 -23.35 -11.68
N ILE A 253 -2.36 -23.66 -11.95
CA ILE A 253 -1.56 -22.96 -12.97
C ILE A 253 -2.21 -23.09 -14.37
N GLN A 254 -2.67 -24.28 -14.74
CA GLN A 254 -3.38 -24.52 -16.00
C GLN A 254 -4.69 -23.73 -16.06
N THR A 255 -5.45 -23.69 -14.96
CA THR A 255 -6.70 -22.93 -14.85
C THR A 255 -6.48 -21.41 -14.97
N VAL A 256 -5.33 -20.88 -14.53
CA VAL A 256 -4.95 -19.47 -14.72
C VAL A 256 -4.16 -19.20 -16.01
N ASP A 257 -4.26 -20.07 -17.01
CA ASP A 257 -3.61 -19.97 -18.33
C ASP A 257 -2.08 -19.84 -18.23
N GLY A 258 -1.46 -20.65 -17.38
CA GLY A 258 -0.02 -20.56 -17.10
C GLY A 258 0.39 -19.25 -16.42
N GLY A 259 -0.57 -18.50 -15.86
CA GLY A 259 -0.39 -17.14 -15.37
C GLY A 259 -0.58 -16.05 -16.44
N GLY A 260 -0.89 -16.43 -17.69
CA GLY A 260 -1.06 -15.52 -18.81
C GLY A 260 0.20 -14.71 -19.12
N THR A 261 1.34 -15.39 -19.29
CA THR A 261 2.67 -14.77 -19.48
C THR A 261 2.96 -14.34 -20.93
N ASP A 262 1.98 -14.44 -21.83
CA ASP A 262 2.12 -14.12 -23.26
C ASP A 262 3.26 -14.95 -23.90
N THR A 263 4.35 -14.29 -24.32
CA THR A 263 5.52 -14.90 -24.97
C THR A 263 6.56 -15.43 -23.98
N ASP A 264 6.47 -15.08 -22.69
CA ASP A 264 7.33 -15.64 -21.64
C ASP A 264 6.83 -17.03 -21.20
N PRO A 265 7.71 -17.92 -20.70
CA PRO A 265 7.30 -19.21 -20.16
C PRO A 265 6.24 -19.09 -19.05
N ALA A 266 5.23 -19.96 -19.12
CA ALA A 266 4.21 -20.10 -18.09
C ALA A 266 4.83 -20.25 -16.69
N TRP A 267 4.12 -19.78 -15.66
CA TRP A 267 4.50 -19.98 -14.26
C TRP A 267 4.71 -21.47 -13.96
N GLN A 268 5.74 -21.79 -13.17
CA GLN A 268 6.15 -23.15 -12.84
C GLN A 268 6.22 -23.33 -11.32
N ILE A 269 5.82 -24.51 -10.83
CA ILE A 269 6.12 -24.96 -9.47
C ILE A 269 7.64 -25.21 -9.35
N GLY A 270 8.21 -24.96 -8.17
CA GLY A 270 9.65 -25.04 -7.92
C GLY A 270 10.11 -23.89 -7.02
N GLU A 271 11.26 -23.28 -7.33
CA GLU A 271 11.88 -22.21 -6.51
C GLU A 271 10.96 -21.00 -6.23
N ARG A 272 9.92 -20.80 -7.05
CA ARG A 272 8.93 -19.72 -6.96
C ARG A 272 7.57 -20.15 -6.41
N GLU A 273 7.41 -21.40 -5.98
CA GLU A 273 6.19 -21.93 -5.34
C GLU A 273 5.75 -21.05 -4.17
N ALA A 274 6.69 -20.69 -3.28
CA ALA A 274 6.43 -19.80 -2.15
C ALA A 274 6.13 -18.32 -2.52
N GLU A 275 6.15 -17.95 -3.81
CA GLU A 275 5.63 -16.67 -4.33
C GLU A 275 4.24 -16.82 -4.98
N MET A 276 3.70 -18.04 -5.08
CA MET A 276 2.45 -18.34 -5.81
C MET A 276 1.45 -19.16 -4.97
N THR A 277 1.89 -19.79 -3.89
CA THR A 277 0.98 -20.28 -2.84
C THR A 277 0.25 -19.08 -2.23
N ILE A 278 -1.08 -19.12 -2.21
CA ILE A 278 -1.90 -18.09 -1.56
C ILE A 278 -1.94 -18.41 -0.07
N ARG A 279 -1.68 -17.40 0.77
CA ARG A 279 -1.78 -17.49 2.23
C ARG A 279 -2.49 -16.27 2.79
N TYR A 280 -3.35 -16.46 3.77
CA TYR A 280 -4.03 -15.37 4.47
C TYR A 280 -3.79 -15.48 5.97
N LEU A 281 -3.08 -14.51 6.55
CA LEU A 281 -2.95 -14.38 8.00
C LEU A 281 -4.25 -13.77 8.55
N ARG A 282 -4.94 -14.48 9.45
CA ARG A 282 -6.27 -14.15 9.95
C ARG A 282 -6.38 -14.52 11.43
N HIS A 283 -7.44 -14.06 12.08
CA HIS A 283 -7.85 -14.58 13.39
C HIS A 283 -9.14 -15.37 13.31
N ILE A 284 -9.31 -16.36 14.17
CA ILE A 284 -10.61 -17.02 14.38
C ILE A 284 -11.47 -16.13 15.27
N VAL A 285 -12.68 -15.79 14.82
CA VAL A 285 -13.67 -15.03 15.61
C VAL A 285 -14.82 -15.90 16.12
N ALA A 286 -15.08 -17.05 15.49
CA ALA A 286 -16.01 -18.05 16.00
C ALA A 286 -15.64 -19.46 15.52
N ILE A 287 -16.00 -20.46 16.35
CA ILE A 287 -15.92 -21.89 16.03
C ILE A 287 -17.29 -22.48 16.30
N ASP A 288 -17.93 -22.97 15.25
CA ASP A 288 -19.30 -23.48 15.26
C ASP A 288 -19.35 -24.90 14.67
N ARG A 289 -20.56 -25.45 14.51
CA ARG A 289 -20.81 -26.63 13.67
C ARG A 289 -21.87 -26.32 12.63
N ASP A 290 -21.65 -26.78 11.41
CA ASP A 290 -22.64 -26.74 10.35
C ASP A 290 -23.87 -27.58 10.77
N GLY A 291 -25.03 -26.94 10.84
CA GLY A 291 -26.26 -27.55 11.35
C GLY A 291 -26.84 -28.68 10.49
N THR A 292 -26.31 -28.91 9.29
CA THR A 292 -26.78 -29.96 8.36
C THR A 292 -25.86 -31.17 8.36
N THR A 293 -24.55 -30.94 8.38
CA THR A 293 -23.50 -31.96 8.22
C THR A 293 -22.79 -32.30 9.53
N GLY A 294 -22.94 -31.48 10.57
CA GLY A 294 -22.23 -31.60 11.84
C GLY A 294 -20.74 -31.26 11.79
N GLN A 295 -20.21 -30.89 10.61
CA GLN A 295 -18.81 -30.55 10.42
C GLN A 295 -18.45 -29.27 11.21
N PRO A 296 -17.28 -29.20 11.85
CA PRO A 296 -16.86 -27.98 12.51
C PRO A 296 -16.58 -26.87 11.48
N THR A 297 -16.98 -25.64 11.79
CA THR A 297 -16.81 -24.48 10.93
C THR A 297 -16.03 -23.39 11.65
N LEU A 298 -15.03 -22.82 10.97
CA LEU A 298 -14.28 -21.66 11.46
C LEU A 298 -14.83 -20.41 10.78
N THR A 299 -15.04 -19.33 11.54
CA THR A 299 -15.28 -17.98 11.02
C THR A 299 -14.08 -17.09 11.33
N LEU A 300 -13.59 -16.38 10.32
CA LEU A 300 -12.39 -15.55 10.39
C LEU A 300 -12.70 -14.06 10.58
N ASP A 301 -11.73 -13.29 11.06
CA ASP A 301 -11.80 -11.84 11.20
C ASP A 301 -12.02 -11.15 9.86
N ALA A 302 -11.21 -11.46 8.85
CA ALA A 302 -11.29 -10.88 7.50
C ALA A 302 -11.49 -11.96 6.41
N PRO A 303 -12.11 -11.63 5.26
CA PRO A 303 -12.42 -12.63 4.23
C PRO A 303 -11.19 -13.20 3.53
N VAL A 304 -11.40 -14.33 2.84
CA VAL A 304 -10.48 -14.83 1.82
C VAL A 304 -10.69 -14.08 0.51
N TYR A 305 -9.60 -13.71 -0.16
CA TYR A 305 -9.61 -12.82 -1.33
C TYR A 305 -9.45 -13.53 -2.68
N ASN A 306 -9.49 -14.87 -2.67
CA ASN A 306 -9.52 -15.75 -3.83
C ASN A 306 -10.52 -16.88 -3.56
N HIS A 307 -11.05 -17.53 -4.60
CA HIS A 307 -11.74 -18.80 -4.41
C HIS A 307 -10.76 -19.86 -3.90
N LEU A 308 -11.18 -20.67 -2.93
CA LEU A 308 -10.46 -21.86 -2.49
C LEU A 308 -11.22 -23.07 -3.01
N ASP A 309 -10.85 -23.56 -4.19
CA ASP A 309 -11.50 -24.68 -4.86
C ASP A 309 -10.72 -25.98 -4.65
N ARG A 310 -11.30 -26.97 -3.98
CA ARG A 310 -10.66 -28.27 -3.73
C ARG A 310 -10.35 -29.01 -5.03
N ALA A 311 -11.12 -28.80 -6.10
CA ALA A 311 -10.87 -29.43 -7.39
C ALA A 311 -9.54 -28.97 -8.03
N LEU A 312 -9.04 -27.79 -7.63
CA LEU A 312 -7.75 -27.25 -8.07
C LEU A 312 -6.64 -27.52 -7.04
N SER A 313 -6.93 -27.35 -5.74
CA SER A 313 -5.94 -27.53 -4.67
C SER A 313 -6.58 -27.76 -3.29
N GLN A 314 -6.11 -28.78 -2.56
CA GLN A 314 -6.55 -29.03 -1.18
C GLN A 314 -6.06 -27.90 -0.28
N SER A 315 -6.99 -27.09 0.20
CA SER A 315 -6.72 -25.92 1.03
C SER A 315 -6.66 -26.33 2.50
N THR A 316 -5.79 -25.70 3.28
CA THR A 316 -5.60 -26.04 4.70
C THR A 316 -5.65 -24.79 5.57
N VAL A 317 -5.88 -24.99 6.87
CA VAL A 317 -5.72 -23.95 7.88
C VAL A 317 -4.89 -24.49 9.05
N TYR A 318 -4.06 -23.63 9.63
CA TYR A 318 -3.18 -23.95 10.75
C TYR A 318 -2.97 -22.74 11.66
N GLN A 319 -2.70 -22.97 12.95
CA GLN A 319 -2.22 -21.92 13.85
C GLN A 319 -0.83 -21.46 13.40
N TYR A 320 -0.54 -20.18 13.61
CA TYR A 320 0.72 -19.58 13.20
C TYR A 320 1.31 -18.72 14.33
N ASP A 321 2.59 -18.95 14.64
CA ASP A 321 3.28 -18.24 15.72
C ASP A 321 3.60 -16.79 15.32
N THR A 322 3.03 -15.85 16.08
CA THR A 322 3.21 -14.41 15.92
C THR A 322 4.30 -13.83 16.83
N ALA A 323 4.91 -14.60 17.74
CA ALA A 323 6.03 -14.14 18.56
C ALA A 323 7.22 -13.52 17.76
N PRO A 324 7.50 -13.92 16.50
CA PRO A 324 8.56 -13.28 15.70
C PRO A 324 8.20 -11.90 15.09
N PHE A 325 6.98 -11.39 15.34
CA PHE A 325 6.45 -10.13 14.81
C PHE A 325 6.45 -9.05 15.89
N LEU A 326 6.78 -7.82 15.50
CA LEU A 326 6.56 -6.66 16.37
C LEU A 326 5.17 -6.07 16.13
N THR A 327 4.62 -5.39 17.12
CA THR A 327 3.27 -4.81 17.05
C THR A 327 3.27 -3.36 17.47
N GLU A 328 2.23 -2.59 17.10
CA GLU A 328 1.97 -1.27 17.68
C GLU A 328 3.10 -0.23 17.45
N ILE A 329 3.81 -0.34 16.34
CA ILE A 329 4.84 0.65 15.96
C ILE A 329 4.18 1.79 15.19
N GLY A 330 4.39 3.02 15.67
CA GLY A 330 3.92 4.25 15.04
C GLY A 330 5.07 5.13 14.54
N VAL A 331 4.88 5.81 13.41
CA VAL A 331 5.75 6.90 12.94
C VAL A 331 4.89 8.09 12.55
N ALA A 332 5.14 9.26 13.14
CA ALA A 332 4.23 10.39 13.00
C ALA A 332 4.89 11.77 12.93
N ARG A 333 4.26 12.70 12.19
CA ARG A 333 4.57 14.14 12.19
C ARG A 333 6.05 14.47 11.95
N LEU A 334 6.64 13.89 10.91
CA LEU A 334 8.04 14.14 10.56
C LEU A 334 8.27 14.12 9.05
N ARG A 335 9.35 14.79 8.63
CA ARG A 335 9.87 14.77 7.26
C ARG A 335 11.13 13.89 7.19
N ILE A 336 11.19 13.02 6.20
CA ILE A 336 12.39 12.27 5.80
C ILE A 336 12.88 12.92 4.50
N ASP A 337 14.05 13.54 4.57
CA ASP A 337 14.66 14.28 3.46
C ASP A 337 15.98 13.61 3.10
N ILE A 338 16.05 12.98 1.94
CA ILE A 338 17.25 12.27 1.49
C ILE A 338 18.10 13.23 0.66
N GLU A 339 19.35 13.43 1.07
CA GLU A 339 20.33 14.20 0.30
C GLU A 339 20.78 13.38 -0.90
N THR A 340 20.80 13.99 -2.08
CA THR A 340 21.14 13.34 -3.34
C THR A 340 21.95 14.26 -4.24
N ALA A 341 22.72 13.69 -5.16
CA ALA A 341 23.47 14.47 -6.16
C ALA A 341 22.61 14.99 -7.34
N GLY A 342 21.29 14.72 -7.35
CA GLY A 342 20.37 15.11 -8.42
C GLY A 342 19.29 14.06 -8.72
N GLU A 343 18.32 14.42 -9.57
CA GLU A 343 17.10 13.65 -9.85
C GLU A 343 17.31 12.23 -10.40
N GLU A 344 18.44 11.98 -11.09
CA GLU A 344 18.79 10.67 -11.66
C GLU A 344 19.84 9.90 -10.83
N SER A 345 20.28 10.45 -9.69
CA SER A 345 21.19 9.74 -8.78
C SER A 345 20.53 8.47 -8.22
N GLU A 346 21.33 7.44 -7.93
CA GLU A 346 20.89 6.25 -7.17
C GLU A 346 21.85 5.91 -6.00
N ASP A 347 22.80 6.81 -5.71
CA ASP A 347 23.84 6.65 -4.67
C ASP A 347 23.37 7.25 -3.33
N HIS A 348 22.22 6.79 -2.86
CA HIS A 348 21.55 7.23 -1.63
C HIS A 348 20.52 6.18 -1.17
N ALA A 349 19.81 6.46 -0.05
CA ALA A 349 18.85 5.53 0.54
C ALA A 349 17.74 5.10 -0.44
N LYS A 350 17.50 3.78 -0.54
CA LYS A 350 16.48 3.25 -1.45
C LYS A 350 15.06 3.47 -0.96
N ASP A 351 14.81 3.34 0.34
CA ASP A 351 13.49 3.54 0.91
C ASP A 351 13.53 4.60 2.02
N ALA A 352 12.48 5.40 2.18
CA ALA A 352 12.42 6.33 3.31
C ALA A 352 11.91 5.64 4.59
N LEU A 353 10.73 5.04 4.56
CA LEU A 353 10.13 4.31 5.68
C LEU A 353 9.70 2.89 5.27
N VAL A 354 10.22 1.87 5.95
CA VAL A 354 9.85 0.47 5.74
C VAL A 354 9.33 -0.14 7.04
N PHE A 355 8.11 -0.69 7.00
CA PHE A 355 7.61 -1.66 7.98
C PHE A 355 7.83 -3.08 7.45
N ARG A 356 8.26 -4.03 8.29
CA ARG A 356 8.36 -5.47 7.94
C ARG A 356 8.31 -6.35 9.17
N ARG A 357 7.93 -7.64 9.04
CA ARG A 357 7.84 -8.58 10.17
C ARG A 357 7.12 -7.95 11.38
N ALA A 358 5.95 -7.39 11.11
CA ALA A 358 5.18 -6.64 12.09
C ALA A 358 3.68 -6.68 11.79
N LEU A 359 2.87 -6.45 12.81
CA LEU A 359 1.41 -6.38 12.74
C LEU A 359 0.95 -5.05 13.34
N ASP A 360 -0.21 -4.53 12.97
CA ASP A 360 -0.85 -3.42 13.71
C ASP A 360 0.05 -2.18 13.87
N CYS A 361 0.70 -1.78 12.78
CA CYS A 361 1.61 -0.63 12.73
C CYS A 361 1.09 0.48 11.81
N TRP A 362 1.55 1.71 12.00
CA TRP A 362 0.99 2.86 11.29
C TRP A 362 1.98 4.00 11.04
N ALA A 363 1.71 4.78 9.99
CA ALA A 363 2.32 6.06 9.71
C ALA A 363 1.23 7.15 9.65
N ARG A 364 1.48 8.34 10.21
CA ARG A 364 0.52 9.46 10.15
C ARG A 364 1.22 10.80 9.97
N ASP A 365 0.83 11.57 8.94
CA ASP A 365 1.46 12.85 8.60
C ASP A 365 2.99 12.72 8.49
N VAL A 366 3.44 11.87 7.57
CA VAL A 366 4.86 11.65 7.26
C VAL A 366 5.12 12.10 5.83
N THR A 367 6.12 12.96 5.64
CA THR A 367 6.60 13.39 4.32
C THR A 367 7.92 12.69 4.00
N ALA A 368 8.06 12.06 2.85
CA ALA A 368 9.27 11.39 2.38
C ALA A 368 9.69 11.92 1.00
N LEU A 369 10.97 12.27 0.81
CA LEU A 369 11.49 12.80 -0.45
C LEU A 369 12.74 12.07 -0.96
N HIS A 370 12.99 12.18 -2.27
CA HIS A 370 14.23 11.80 -2.94
C HIS A 370 14.71 10.37 -2.65
N PHE A 371 13.79 9.40 -2.59
CA PHE A 371 14.10 7.98 -2.45
C PHE A 371 14.25 7.30 -3.82
N VAL A 372 15.13 6.29 -3.93
CA VAL A 372 15.32 5.53 -5.18
C VAL A 372 14.14 4.59 -5.47
N ALA A 373 13.72 3.82 -4.47
CA ALA A 373 12.80 2.70 -4.59
C ALA A 373 11.41 3.03 -4.02
N ALA A 374 11.24 3.32 -2.73
CA ALA A 374 9.92 3.64 -2.16
C ALA A 374 9.90 4.70 -1.04
N GLY A 375 8.81 5.46 -0.98
CA GLY A 375 8.60 6.45 0.09
C GLY A 375 8.16 5.74 1.37
N ILE A 376 6.94 5.22 1.37
CA ILE A 376 6.42 4.39 2.48
C ILE A 376 6.12 2.99 1.96
N LYS A 377 6.70 1.98 2.65
CA LYS A 377 6.58 0.57 2.29
C LYS A 377 6.08 -0.29 3.44
N PHE A 378 4.99 -1.02 3.20
CA PHE A 378 4.63 -2.18 4.01
C PHE A 378 5.23 -3.43 3.33
N GLY A 379 6.34 -3.89 3.89
CA GLY A 379 7.19 -4.96 3.37
C GLY A 379 6.90 -6.35 3.96
N PRO A 380 7.80 -7.33 3.79
CA PRO A 380 7.44 -8.73 3.95
C PRO A 380 7.09 -9.15 5.38
N ASP A 381 6.20 -10.15 5.46
CA ASP A 381 5.60 -10.64 6.70
C ASP A 381 4.94 -9.50 7.48
N PHE A 382 4.04 -8.77 6.83
CA PHE A 382 3.32 -7.67 7.47
C PHE A 382 1.80 -7.83 7.32
N ALA A 383 1.03 -7.44 8.34
CA ALA A 383 -0.42 -7.34 8.21
C ALA A 383 -1.03 -6.20 9.05
N ARG A 384 -2.21 -5.71 8.64
CA ARG A 384 -3.03 -4.73 9.38
C ARG A 384 -2.28 -3.43 9.65
N GLY A 385 -2.03 -2.63 8.63
CA GLY A 385 -1.34 -1.34 8.79
C GLY A 385 -1.98 -0.21 8.03
N THR A 386 -1.81 1.01 8.54
CA THR A 386 -2.35 2.23 7.92
C THR A 386 -1.26 3.27 7.70
N ALA A 387 -1.19 3.85 6.51
CA ALA A 387 -0.57 5.15 6.29
C ALA A 387 -1.67 6.20 6.07
N LEU A 388 -1.71 7.24 6.91
CA LEU A 388 -2.74 8.29 6.89
C LEU A 388 -2.08 9.66 6.69
N ASP A 389 -2.65 10.51 5.82
CA ASP A 389 -2.19 11.88 5.57
C ASP A 389 -0.71 11.98 5.13
N CYS A 390 -0.16 10.91 4.56
CA CYS A 390 1.27 10.82 4.22
C CYS A 390 1.58 11.36 2.82
N ARG A 391 2.80 11.85 2.63
CA ARG A 391 3.31 12.39 1.37
C ARG A 391 4.58 11.65 0.98
N ALA A 392 4.66 11.17 -0.24
CA ALA A 392 5.87 10.57 -0.80
C ALA A 392 6.17 11.27 -2.11
N LEU A 393 7.15 12.16 -2.11
CA LEU A 393 7.35 13.18 -3.13
C LEU A 393 8.67 12.98 -3.86
N ASP A 394 8.70 13.39 -5.12
CA ASP A 394 9.90 13.69 -5.90
C ASP A 394 11.03 12.65 -5.71
N PRO A 395 10.78 11.36 -6.03
CA PRO A 395 11.79 10.31 -5.91
C PRO A 395 12.96 10.57 -6.85
N HIS A 396 14.19 10.28 -6.42
CA HIS A 396 15.39 10.51 -7.22
C HIS A 396 15.99 9.15 -7.62
N SER A 397 16.00 8.89 -8.94
CA SER A 397 16.46 7.65 -9.57
C SER A 397 16.36 7.74 -11.08
N LEU A 398 16.87 6.74 -11.80
CA LEU A 398 16.44 6.48 -13.17
C LEU A 398 14.95 6.12 -13.22
N VAL A 399 14.20 6.58 -14.22
CA VAL A 399 12.77 6.26 -14.40
C VAL A 399 12.59 4.87 -15.05
N THR A 400 13.01 3.82 -14.34
CA THR A 400 13.05 2.44 -14.86
C THR A 400 12.51 1.40 -13.85
N GLY A 401 12.56 0.11 -14.19
CA GLY A 401 12.08 -0.98 -13.35
C GLY A 401 12.71 -0.99 -11.95
N ALA A 402 11.93 -1.36 -10.93
CA ALA A 402 12.33 -1.41 -9.51
C ALA A 402 12.53 -0.05 -8.80
N ARG A 403 12.14 1.08 -9.41
CA ARG A 403 12.27 2.44 -8.84
C ARG A 403 10.97 3.25 -8.81
N ARG A 404 10.96 4.29 -7.98
CA ARG A 404 9.91 5.33 -7.84
C ARG A 404 8.52 4.78 -7.50
N TYR A 405 8.44 4.05 -6.40
CA TYR A 405 7.24 3.40 -5.82
C TYR A 405 6.78 4.16 -4.58
N ASN A 406 6.14 5.32 -4.76
CA ASN A 406 5.91 6.29 -3.69
C ASN A 406 5.20 5.67 -2.47
N PHE A 407 4.14 4.88 -2.71
CA PHE A 407 3.50 4.03 -1.71
C PHE A 407 3.48 2.57 -2.19
N CYS A 408 4.15 1.69 -1.44
CA CYS A 408 4.47 0.34 -1.87
C CYS A 408 4.00 -0.73 -0.87
N VAL A 409 3.37 -1.79 -1.39
CA VAL A 409 3.12 -3.04 -0.67
C VAL A 409 3.98 -4.14 -1.26
N PHE A 410 4.63 -4.92 -0.40
CA PHE A 410 5.48 -6.03 -0.81
C PHE A 410 5.48 -7.16 0.21
N GLN A 411 4.63 -8.16 -0.03
CA GLN A 411 4.40 -9.36 0.76
C GLN A 411 3.70 -9.06 2.10
N ALA A 412 2.64 -8.25 2.02
CA ALA A 412 1.90 -7.70 3.16
C ALA A 412 0.38 -7.69 2.96
N GLN A 413 -0.41 -7.72 4.03
CA GLN A 413 -1.86 -7.94 3.98
C GLN A 413 -2.67 -6.91 4.77
N LEU A 414 -3.92 -6.68 4.38
CA LEU A 414 -4.85 -5.82 5.11
C LEU A 414 -4.25 -4.41 5.34
N VAL A 415 -3.73 -3.79 4.28
CA VAL A 415 -3.04 -2.50 4.34
C VAL A 415 -3.92 -1.39 3.79
N LEU A 416 -4.02 -0.29 4.52
CA LEU A 416 -4.73 0.93 4.13
C LEU A 416 -3.73 2.07 3.89
N PHE A 417 -3.83 2.73 2.74
CA PHE A 417 -3.32 4.09 2.54
C PHE A 417 -4.54 5.00 2.43
N GLU A 418 -4.67 5.98 3.32
CA GLU A 418 -5.77 6.95 3.31
C GLU A 418 -5.23 8.38 3.18
N ASN A 419 -5.84 9.17 2.31
CA ASN A 419 -5.50 10.58 2.06
C ASN A 419 -3.99 10.80 1.76
N CYS A 420 -3.36 9.84 1.10
CA CYS A 420 -1.93 9.88 0.76
C CYS A 420 -1.68 10.59 -0.58
N HIS A 421 -0.58 11.34 -0.69
CA HIS A 421 -0.24 12.12 -1.89
C HIS A 421 1.16 11.78 -2.45
N ALA A 422 1.25 11.64 -3.77
CA ALA A 422 2.49 11.32 -4.49
C ALA A 422 2.82 12.30 -5.63
N THR A 423 4.09 12.63 -5.83
CA THR A 423 4.57 13.40 -7.01
C THR A 423 5.67 12.64 -7.75
N HIS A 424 5.78 12.88 -9.06
CA HIS A 424 6.85 12.38 -9.95
C HIS A 424 7.13 10.86 -9.85
N ALA A 425 6.08 10.10 -9.51
CA ALA A 425 6.13 8.66 -9.34
C ALA A 425 6.35 7.94 -10.67
N ARG A 426 6.91 6.72 -10.60
CA ARG A 426 6.69 5.74 -11.67
C ARG A 426 5.39 4.99 -11.41
N HIS A 427 5.30 4.30 -10.29
CA HIS A 427 4.04 3.73 -9.81
C HIS A 427 3.70 4.39 -8.47
N ALA A 428 2.72 5.30 -8.45
CA ALA A 428 2.40 6.06 -7.24
C ALA A 428 1.89 5.16 -6.11
N PHE A 429 0.97 4.25 -6.43
CA PHE A 429 0.37 3.29 -5.51
C PHE A 429 0.48 1.89 -6.11
N ILE A 430 1.25 1.00 -5.46
CA ILE A 430 1.65 -0.29 -6.07
C ILE A 430 1.69 -1.45 -5.07
N SER A 431 1.19 -2.60 -5.52
CA SER A 431 1.41 -3.92 -4.90
C SER A 431 2.41 -4.73 -5.73
N ASN A 432 3.45 -5.28 -5.11
CA ASN A 432 4.52 -6.05 -5.78
C ASN A 432 4.85 -7.39 -5.07
N GLY A 433 4.06 -7.76 -4.07
CA GLY A 433 4.25 -8.93 -3.21
C GLY A 433 3.71 -10.26 -3.72
N THR A 434 3.37 -10.38 -5.01
CA THR A 434 2.85 -11.63 -5.61
C THR A 434 1.57 -12.09 -4.89
N THR A 435 1.35 -13.40 -4.66
CA THR A 435 0.12 -13.89 -4.01
C THR A 435 -0.04 -13.54 -2.54
N LEU A 436 1.02 -13.00 -1.90
CA LEU A 436 1.00 -12.63 -0.49
C LEU A 436 0.41 -11.24 -0.25
N ASP A 437 0.35 -10.39 -1.28
CA ASP A 437 -0.36 -9.11 -1.19
C ASP A 437 -1.87 -9.34 -1.33
N SER A 438 -2.61 -9.04 -0.27
CA SER A 438 -4.07 -9.20 -0.28
C SER A 438 -4.82 -8.23 0.65
N GLY A 439 -5.98 -7.76 0.19
CA GLY A 439 -6.81 -6.81 0.93
C GLY A 439 -6.10 -5.46 1.10
N ILE A 440 -5.69 -4.85 -0.01
CA ILE A 440 -4.92 -3.60 -0.02
C ILE A 440 -5.84 -2.47 -0.48
N VAL A 441 -5.90 -1.37 0.26
CA VAL A 441 -6.80 -0.25 -0.01
C VAL A 441 -6.01 1.05 -0.17
N PHE A 442 -6.27 1.76 -1.26
CA PHE A 442 -5.81 3.12 -1.53
C PHE A 442 -7.03 4.04 -1.58
N LEU A 443 -7.32 4.71 -0.46
CA LEU A 443 -8.55 5.47 -0.19
C LEU A 443 -8.31 6.97 -0.26
N ASP A 444 -9.09 7.66 -1.11
CA ASP A 444 -9.00 9.10 -1.41
C ASP A 444 -7.56 9.60 -1.61
N CYS A 445 -6.70 8.72 -2.14
CA CYS A 445 -5.32 9.02 -2.44
C CYS A 445 -5.19 9.85 -3.72
N SER A 446 -4.06 10.52 -3.90
CA SER A 446 -3.81 11.34 -5.09
C SER A 446 -2.39 11.27 -5.60
N SER A 447 -2.20 11.49 -6.90
CA SER A 447 -0.88 11.61 -7.49
C SER A 447 -0.80 12.69 -8.57
N ASP A 448 0.34 13.36 -8.65
CA ASP A 448 0.69 14.34 -9.68
C ASP A 448 1.93 13.86 -10.48
N SER A 449 2.04 14.28 -11.74
CA SER A 449 3.16 13.97 -12.66
C SER A 449 3.59 12.49 -12.71
N SER A 450 2.65 11.56 -12.50
CA SER A 450 2.97 10.13 -12.50
C SER A 450 3.25 9.61 -13.91
N THR A 451 4.22 8.69 -14.04
CA THR A 451 4.76 8.23 -15.34
C THR A 451 4.40 6.79 -15.73
N ALA A 452 3.74 6.02 -14.84
CA ALA A 452 3.19 4.70 -15.15
C ALA A 452 1.98 4.38 -14.22
N PRO A 453 1.25 3.27 -14.45
CA PRO A 453 0.02 3.01 -13.71
C PRO A 453 0.23 2.82 -12.20
N SER A 454 -0.74 3.28 -11.40
CA SER A 454 -1.01 2.62 -10.12
C SER A 454 -1.67 1.27 -10.41
N GLU A 455 -1.15 0.19 -9.82
CA GLU A 455 -1.45 -1.19 -10.25
C GLU A 455 -1.00 -2.24 -9.22
N GLY A 456 -1.51 -3.46 -9.36
CA GLY A 456 -0.75 -4.63 -8.91
C GLY A 456 0.29 -5.01 -9.98
N HIS A 457 1.47 -5.47 -9.57
CA HIS A 457 2.65 -5.46 -10.44
C HIS A 457 2.98 -6.80 -11.12
N ARG A 458 2.71 -7.94 -10.44
CA ARG A 458 3.01 -9.30 -10.93
C ARG A 458 2.38 -10.39 -10.07
N ARG A 459 2.11 -11.55 -10.67
CA ARG A 459 1.87 -12.84 -9.98
C ARG A 459 0.76 -12.82 -8.94
N TRP A 460 -0.44 -12.50 -9.42
CA TRP A 460 -1.71 -12.78 -8.73
C TRP A 460 -1.88 -12.17 -7.31
N PRO A 461 -1.57 -10.89 -7.05
CA PRO A 461 -2.06 -10.22 -5.85
C PRO A 461 -3.59 -10.09 -5.93
N GLN A 462 -4.27 -10.20 -4.79
CA GLN A 462 -5.75 -10.25 -4.78
C GLN A 462 -6.37 -9.12 -3.98
N ALA A 463 -7.57 -8.69 -4.37
CA ALA A 463 -8.33 -7.65 -3.68
C ALA A 463 -7.51 -6.38 -3.40
N LEU A 464 -7.04 -5.75 -4.48
CA LEU A 464 -6.61 -4.36 -4.48
C LEU A 464 -7.85 -3.48 -4.68
N LEU A 465 -8.09 -2.51 -3.79
CA LEU A 465 -9.11 -1.48 -3.94
C LEU A 465 -8.44 -0.12 -4.11
N PHE A 466 -8.69 0.52 -5.25
CA PHE A 466 -8.47 1.95 -5.44
C PHE A 466 -9.82 2.62 -5.28
N ASP A 467 -10.02 3.41 -4.23
CA ASP A 467 -11.31 4.08 -3.93
C ASP A 467 -11.08 5.59 -3.87
N GLY A 468 -11.51 6.34 -4.89
CA GLY A 468 -11.26 7.79 -4.95
C GLY A 468 -9.89 8.22 -5.44
N LEU A 469 -9.04 7.29 -5.88
CA LEU A 469 -7.73 7.64 -6.43
C LEU A 469 -7.89 8.68 -7.55
N THR A 470 -7.27 9.84 -7.36
CA THR A 470 -7.26 10.94 -8.34
C THR A 470 -5.85 11.16 -8.84
N THR A 471 -5.62 11.02 -10.15
CA THR A 471 -4.37 11.46 -10.77
C THR A 471 -4.53 12.85 -11.39
N ARG A 472 -3.44 13.62 -11.47
CA ARG A 472 -3.34 14.89 -12.22
C ARG A 472 -2.03 14.95 -13.01
N ASN A 473 -2.06 15.69 -14.11
CA ASN A 473 -0.94 15.95 -15.03
C ASN A 473 -0.07 14.72 -15.40
N PRO A 474 -0.63 13.51 -15.63
CA PRO A 474 0.18 12.31 -15.88
C PRO A 474 1.02 12.41 -17.16
N VAL A 475 2.30 12.04 -17.05
CA VAL A 475 3.35 12.28 -18.04
C VAL A 475 3.76 11.00 -18.76
N GLY A 476 3.94 11.08 -20.07
CA GLY A 476 4.51 10.01 -20.89
C GLY A 476 3.58 8.81 -21.17
N ASN A 477 3.15 8.07 -20.15
CA ASN A 477 2.40 6.84 -20.32
C ASN A 477 0.91 7.11 -20.58
N PRO A 478 0.29 6.52 -21.62
CA PRO A 478 -1.14 6.67 -21.87
C PRO A 478 -2.05 6.02 -20.82
N ALA A 479 -1.57 5.04 -20.03
CA ALA A 479 -2.32 4.44 -18.92
C ALA A 479 -1.74 4.82 -17.56
N ILE A 480 -2.63 5.03 -16.58
CA ILE A 480 -2.27 5.58 -15.26
C ILE A 480 -2.90 4.86 -14.07
N LEU A 481 -3.86 3.98 -14.33
CA LEU A 481 -4.42 3.05 -13.35
C LEU A 481 -4.77 1.75 -14.08
N GLY A 482 -4.58 0.59 -13.45
CA GLY A 482 -5.03 -0.64 -14.07
C GLY A 482 -5.05 -1.88 -13.18
N LEU A 483 -6.00 -2.76 -13.51
CA LEU A 483 -6.20 -4.10 -12.96
C LEU A 483 -6.22 -5.09 -14.13
N TYR A 484 -5.02 -5.48 -14.58
CA TYR A 484 -4.82 -6.09 -15.90
C TYR A 484 -3.67 -7.11 -15.93
N ASN A 485 -3.51 -7.79 -17.06
CA ASN A 485 -2.42 -8.74 -17.31
C ASN A 485 -1.19 -8.01 -17.88
N ARG A 486 -0.01 -8.29 -17.32
CA ARG A 486 1.27 -7.68 -17.69
C ARG A 486 2.18 -8.63 -18.50
N GLY A 487 1.66 -9.77 -18.93
CA GLY A 487 2.26 -10.69 -19.90
C GLY A 487 3.73 -11.01 -19.63
N SER A 488 4.53 -10.86 -20.69
CA SER A 488 5.98 -11.07 -20.74
C SER A 488 6.81 -9.88 -20.22
N TRP A 489 6.20 -8.92 -19.50
CA TRP A 489 6.97 -7.87 -18.86
C TRP A 489 7.75 -8.41 -17.65
N GLY A 490 8.97 -7.90 -17.47
CA GLY A 490 9.82 -8.18 -16.32
C GLY A 490 10.40 -9.60 -16.33
N THR A 491 9.77 -10.52 -15.61
CA THR A 491 10.19 -11.93 -15.47
C THR A 491 8.98 -12.87 -15.55
N GLY A 492 8.20 -12.78 -16.63
CA GLY A 492 6.87 -13.40 -16.73
C GLY A 492 5.94 -12.88 -15.63
N HIS A 493 5.61 -11.57 -15.67
CA HIS A 493 4.74 -10.96 -14.65
C HIS A 493 3.33 -11.51 -14.68
N GLY A 494 2.81 -11.80 -15.88
CA GLY A 494 1.49 -12.38 -16.11
C GLY A 494 0.35 -11.58 -15.47
N TRP A 495 -0.66 -12.27 -14.96
CA TRP A 495 -1.77 -11.67 -14.21
C TRP A 495 -1.29 -10.93 -12.96
N ALA A 496 -1.63 -9.65 -12.87
CA ALA A 496 -1.09 -8.74 -11.87
C ALA A 496 -2.13 -8.13 -10.94
N ALA A 497 -3.42 -8.47 -11.10
CA ALA A 497 -4.48 -8.19 -10.13
C ALA A 497 -5.63 -9.20 -10.30
N ALA A 498 -6.15 -9.73 -9.20
CA ALA A 498 -7.36 -10.56 -9.16
C ALA A 498 -8.36 -10.02 -8.12
N HIS A 499 -9.66 -10.21 -8.33
CA HIS A 499 -10.73 -9.78 -7.41
C HIS A 499 -10.64 -8.31 -6.96
N SER A 500 -10.07 -7.46 -7.83
CA SER A 500 -9.67 -6.09 -7.51
C SER A 500 -10.63 -5.05 -8.08
N VAL A 501 -10.71 -3.87 -7.48
CA VAL A 501 -11.72 -2.85 -7.77
C VAL A 501 -11.08 -1.47 -7.92
N ALA A 502 -11.44 -0.76 -8.98
CA ALA A 502 -11.36 0.70 -9.07
C ALA A 502 -12.76 1.28 -8.81
N TRP A 503 -12.93 2.03 -7.73
CA TRP A 503 -14.19 2.64 -7.32
C TRP A 503 -14.05 4.15 -7.37
N ARG A 504 -14.82 4.81 -8.26
CA ARG A 504 -14.88 6.27 -8.36
C ARG A 504 -13.49 6.92 -8.40
N CYS A 505 -12.60 6.39 -9.25
CA CYS A 505 -11.28 6.94 -9.52
C CYS A 505 -11.33 7.95 -10.68
N ASP A 506 -10.42 8.93 -10.70
CA ASP A 506 -10.26 9.89 -11.79
C ASP A 506 -8.83 9.79 -12.36
N THR A 507 -8.72 9.44 -13.65
CA THR A 507 -7.45 9.27 -14.35
C THR A 507 -7.06 10.47 -15.21
N ASP A 508 -7.68 11.64 -15.05
CA ASP A 508 -7.33 12.87 -15.78
C ASP A 508 -7.42 12.69 -17.31
N GLY A 509 -8.42 11.94 -17.76
CA GLY A 509 -8.61 11.57 -19.17
C GLY A 509 -7.69 10.46 -19.69
N ARG A 510 -6.73 9.96 -18.90
CA ARG A 510 -5.86 8.83 -19.29
C ARG A 510 -6.58 7.49 -19.18
N ARG A 511 -5.93 6.44 -19.69
CA ARG A 511 -6.46 5.08 -19.73
C ARG A 511 -6.50 4.46 -18.33
N LEU A 512 -7.64 3.86 -18.01
CA LEU A 512 -7.87 2.98 -16.87
C LEU A 512 -8.18 1.59 -17.44
N ILE A 513 -7.26 0.63 -17.25
CA ILE A 513 -7.34 -0.69 -17.91
C ILE A 513 -7.90 -1.75 -16.96
N ILE A 514 -9.00 -2.41 -17.35
CA ILE A 514 -9.69 -3.44 -16.55
C ILE A 514 -9.88 -4.73 -17.35
N GLN A 515 -9.17 -5.79 -16.97
CA GLN A 515 -9.26 -7.12 -17.60
C GLN A 515 -9.69 -8.18 -16.59
N LYS A 516 -10.39 -9.21 -17.07
CA LYS A 516 -10.86 -10.35 -16.29
C LYS A 516 -9.81 -11.46 -16.27
N PRO A 517 -9.22 -11.82 -15.11
CA PRO A 517 -8.38 -13.00 -14.97
C PRO A 517 -9.24 -14.27 -15.02
N PRO A 518 -8.70 -15.43 -15.46
CA PRO A 518 -9.39 -16.71 -15.32
C PRO A 518 -9.80 -16.98 -13.87
N THR A 519 -11.01 -17.50 -13.64
CA THR A 519 -11.61 -17.76 -12.31
C THR A 519 -11.79 -16.57 -11.36
N ALA A 520 -11.43 -15.35 -11.78
CA ALA A 520 -11.60 -14.14 -10.98
C ALA A 520 -12.31 -13.06 -11.78
N GLN A 521 -12.56 -11.91 -11.15
CA GLN A 521 -13.11 -10.74 -11.83
C GLN A 521 -12.50 -9.47 -11.27
N ASN A 522 -12.13 -8.53 -12.15
CA ASN A 522 -11.74 -7.18 -11.77
C ASN A 522 -12.83 -6.19 -12.20
N TYR A 523 -12.96 -5.08 -11.48
CA TYR A 523 -14.08 -4.16 -11.60
C TYR A 523 -13.61 -2.69 -11.72
N ALA A 524 -14.24 -1.89 -12.57
CA ALA A 524 -14.26 -0.43 -12.45
C ALA A 524 -15.70 0.08 -12.36
N ILE A 525 -16.01 0.81 -11.29
CA ILE A 525 -17.35 1.33 -11.00
C ILE A 525 -17.27 2.85 -10.84
N GLY A 526 -18.02 3.60 -11.66
CA GLY A 526 -18.11 5.06 -11.59
C GLY A 526 -16.80 5.83 -11.81
N CYS A 527 -15.83 5.23 -12.50
CA CYS A 527 -14.54 5.87 -12.77
C CYS A 527 -14.58 6.87 -13.93
N SER A 528 -13.78 7.92 -13.87
CA SER A 528 -13.67 8.97 -14.88
C SER A 528 -12.34 8.86 -15.65
N GLY A 529 -12.40 9.13 -16.96
CA GLY A 529 -11.29 9.01 -17.90
C GLY A 529 -11.59 8.02 -19.03
N ASN A 530 -10.53 7.49 -19.68
CA ASN A 530 -10.67 6.47 -20.72
C ASN A 530 -10.68 5.06 -20.08
N VAL A 531 -11.84 4.66 -19.55
CA VAL A 531 -12.03 3.38 -18.86
C VAL A 531 -12.33 2.28 -19.89
N GLU A 532 -11.43 1.30 -20.03
CA GLU A 532 -11.50 0.28 -21.07
C GLU A 532 -10.85 -1.06 -20.66
N SER A 533 -11.05 -2.10 -21.48
CA SER A 533 -10.46 -3.44 -21.25
C SER A 533 -9.31 -3.81 -22.18
N LYS A 534 -8.91 -2.92 -23.11
CA LYS A 534 -7.81 -3.17 -24.03
C LYS A 534 -6.47 -3.01 -23.31
N GLY A 535 -5.95 -4.10 -22.73
CA GLY A 535 -4.62 -4.13 -22.14
C GLY A 535 -3.50 -3.98 -23.18
N TYR A 536 -2.26 -3.93 -22.67
CA TYR A 536 -1.06 -4.09 -23.51
C TYR A 536 -0.95 -5.51 -24.05
N PHE A 537 -1.41 -6.49 -23.26
CA PHE A 537 -1.61 -7.87 -23.64
C PHE A 537 -3.12 -8.15 -23.78
N PRO A 538 -3.60 -8.74 -24.89
CA PRO A 538 -5.02 -9.05 -25.06
C PRO A 538 -5.50 -10.07 -24.02
N GLN A 539 -6.57 -9.74 -23.30
CA GLN A 539 -7.26 -10.63 -22.35
C GLN A 539 -8.75 -10.29 -22.30
N PRO A 540 -9.61 -11.16 -21.74
CA PRO A 540 -11.04 -10.90 -21.58
C PRO A 540 -11.34 -9.62 -20.81
N ALA A 541 -12.49 -9.01 -21.10
CA ALA A 541 -12.93 -7.78 -20.46
C ALA A 541 -13.33 -8.02 -19.00
N GLY A 542 -12.82 -7.19 -18.09
CA GLY A 542 -13.33 -7.11 -16.72
C GLY A 542 -14.63 -6.30 -16.67
N HIS A 543 -15.23 -6.21 -15.50
CA HIS A 543 -16.50 -5.50 -15.33
C HIS A 543 -16.29 -3.99 -15.32
N ILE A 544 -17.03 -3.25 -16.15
CA ILE A 544 -16.98 -1.78 -16.21
C ILE A 544 -18.42 -1.25 -16.12
N GLU A 545 -18.70 -0.43 -15.11
CA GLU A 545 -20.02 0.16 -14.85
C GLU A 545 -19.93 1.67 -14.62
N GLY A 546 -20.77 2.45 -15.31
CA GLY A 546 -20.91 3.89 -15.04
C GLY A 546 -19.68 4.75 -15.35
N SER A 547 -18.85 4.37 -16.32
CA SER A 547 -17.71 5.19 -16.76
C SER A 547 -18.13 6.62 -17.10
N ASN A 548 -17.41 7.61 -16.57
CA ASN A 548 -17.68 9.05 -16.70
C ASN A 548 -19.08 9.49 -16.20
N ARG A 549 -19.77 8.68 -15.38
CA ARG A 549 -21.08 9.00 -14.79
C ARG A 549 -20.93 9.49 -13.34
N PRO A 550 -21.01 10.81 -13.06
CA PRO A 550 -20.99 11.31 -11.69
C PRO A 550 -22.21 10.85 -10.87
N GLY A 551 -22.12 10.96 -9.55
CA GLY A 551 -23.22 10.62 -8.63
C GLY A 551 -23.29 9.16 -8.18
N LEU A 552 -22.18 8.40 -8.23
CA LEU A 552 -22.15 7.04 -7.68
C LEU A 552 -22.31 7.05 -6.16
N GLU A 553 -23.29 6.29 -5.67
CA GLU A 553 -23.50 5.94 -4.27
C GLU A 553 -23.40 4.42 -4.04
N PRO A 554 -22.79 3.93 -2.95
CA PRO A 554 -22.06 4.71 -1.95
C PRO A 554 -20.85 5.43 -2.53
N ARG A 555 -20.67 6.70 -2.15
CA ARG A 555 -19.56 7.53 -2.64
C ARG A 555 -18.20 6.85 -2.44
N SER A 556 -17.97 6.12 -1.35
CA SER A 556 -16.78 5.28 -1.14
C SER A 556 -17.24 3.87 -0.78
N LEU A 557 -16.68 2.86 -1.47
CA LEU A 557 -16.92 1.46 -1.17
C LEU A 557 -16.35 1.11 0.20
N TYR A 558 -15.07 1.42 0.46
CA TYR A 558 -14.41 1.05 1.71
C TYR A 558 -15.16 1.62 2.94
N ARG A 559 -15.49 2.92 2.93
CA ARG A 559 -16.16 3.54 4.08
C ARG A 559 -17.59 3.04 4.26
N ALA A 560 -18.30 2.71 3.18
CA ALA A 560 -19.63 2.10 3.27
C ALA A 560 -19.57 0.68 3.86
N GLN A 561 -18.59 -0.12 3.45
CA GLN A 561 -18.33 -1.46 4.00
C GLN A 561 -17.99 -1.41 5.48
N LEU A 562 -17.05 -0.53 5.87
CA LEU A 562 -16.65 -0.34 7.26
C LEU A 562 -17.84 0.12 8.13
N ALA A 563 -18.63 1.07 7.65
CA ALA A 563 -19.82 1.53 8.34
C ALA A 563 -20.89 0.42 8.48
N ALA A 564 -21.03 -0.45 7.48
CA ALA A 564 -21.92 -1.62 7.58
C ALA A 564 -21.40 -2.65 8.61
N ARG A 565 -20.09 -2.92 8.63
CA ARG A 565 -19.47 -3.84 9.60
C ARG A 565 -19.65 -3.34 11.04
N ILE A 566 -19.27 -2.10 11.33
CA ILE A 566 -19.37 -1.50 12.67
C ILE A 566 -20.83 -1.51 13.17
N ARG A 567 -21.80 -1.21 12.30
CA ARG A 567 -23.23 -1.34 12.65
C ARG A 567 -23.59 -2.77 13.05
N SER A 568 -23.18 -3.77 12.27
CA SER A 568 -23.52 -5.18 12.55
C SER A 568 -22.97 -5.68 13.90
N VAL A 569 -21.77 -5.23 14.30
CA VAL A 569 -21.19 -5.51 15.63
C VAL A 569 -21.98 -4.83 16.74
N THR A 570 -22.46 -3.59 16.52
CA THR A 570 -23.23 -2.85 17.54
C THR A 570 -24.64 -3.41 17.74
N THR A 571 -25.20 -4.10 16.74
CA THR A 571 -26.56 -4.68 16.82
C THR A 571 -26.63 -6.11 17.37
N ASN A 572 -25.50 -6.83 17.43
CA ASN A 572 -25.39 -8.18 17.99
C ASN A 572 -24.37 -8.17 19.15
N PRO A 573 -24.78 -7.78 20.37
CA PRO A 573 -23.93 -7.79 21.57
C PRO A 573 -23.67 -9.19 22.13
#